data_AF-A0A060ZYG8-F1
#
_entry.id   AF-A0A060ZYG8-F1
#
_cell.length_a   1.000
_cell.length_b   1.000
_cell.length_c   1.000
_cell.angle_alpha   90.00
_cell.angle_beta   90.00
_cell.angle_gamma   90.00
#
_symmetry.space_group_name_H-M   'P 1'
#
loop_
_entity.id
_entity.type
_entity.pdbx_description
1 polymer ?
#
loop_
_entity_poly.entity_id
_entity_poly.type
_entity_poly.pdbx_seq_one_letter_code
_entity_poly.pdbx_strand_id
1 'polypeptide(L)' 'MNERITLMAAGELRDALAAHQRGDVPATLGALMSIDPESWQAIERRLASLGGNLPDVLAALRGETP' A
#
# COMPACT_ATOMS: atom_id res chain seq x y z
N MET A 1 -17.10 -0.55 -13.29
CA MET A 1 -15.78 -1.16 -13.54
C MET A 1 -15.40 -1.92 -12.28
N ASN A 2 -14.97 -3.17 -12.36
CA ASN A 2 -14.90 -4.10 -11.23
C ASN A 2 -13.69 -3.77 -10.32
N GLU A 3 -13.92 -3.12 -9.18
CA GLU A 3 -12.92 -2.69 -8.18
C GLU A 3 -12.47 -3.85 -7.27
N ARG A 4 -12.06 -4.97 -7.86
CA ARG A 4 -11.61 -6.11 -7.06
C ARG A 4 -10.13 -5.99 -6.73
N ILE A 5 -9.83 -5.93 -5.44
CA ILE A 5 -8.49 -6.15 -4.89
C ILE A 5 -8.37 -7.65 -4.65
N THR A 6 -7.35 -8.29 -5.23
CA THR A 6 -7.13 -9.73 -5.01
C THR A 6 -6.62 -10.00 -3.59
N LEU A 7 -6.80 -11.23 -3.10
CA LEU A 7 -6.26 -11.62 -1.80
C LEU A 7 -4.72 -11.56 -1.76
N MET A 8 -4.07 -11.88 -2.88
CA MET A 8 -2.61 -11.74 -3.03
C MET A 8 -2.19 -10.28 -2.88
N ALA A 9 -2.79 -9.36 -3.66
CA ALA A 9 -2.48 -7.94 -3.56
C ALA A 9 -2.75 -7.36 -2.16
N ALA A 10 -3.82 -7.80 -1.48
CA ALA A 10 -4.08 -7.41 -0.10
C ALA A 10 -3.03 -7.94 0.89
N GLY A 11 -2.46 -9.12 0.61
CA GLY A 11 -1.33 -9.70 1.35
C GLY A 11 -0.05 -8.90 1.15
N GLU A 12 0.31 -8.64 -0.10
CA GLU A 12 1.50 -7.85 -0.47
C GLU A 12 1.44 -6.43 0.10
N LEU A 13 0.27 -5.76 0.02
CA LEU A 13 0.11 -4.44 0.64
C LEU A 13 0.33 -4.50 2.16
N ARG A 14 -0.19 -5.52 2.84
CA ARG A 14 0.01 -5.69 4.29
C ARG A 14 1.49 -5.92 4.61
N ASP A 15 2.17 -6.74 3.83
CA ASP A 15 3.60 -7.00 4.01
C ASP A 15 4.42 -5.72 3.82
N ALA A 16 4.12 -4.95 2.77
CA ALA A 16 4.73 -3.65 2.51
C ALA A 16 4.59 -2.69 3.70
N LEU A 17 3.37 -2.54 4.26
CA LEU A 17 3.13 -1.67 5.41
C LEU A 17 3.87 -2.16 6.67
N ALA A 18 3.94 -3.48 6.87
CA ALA A 18 4.67 -4.06 7.99
C ALA A 18 6.19 -3.90 7.85
N ALA A 19 6.73 -4.09 6.64
CA ALA A 19 8.13 -3.83 6.31
C ALA A 19 8.50 -2.36 6.51
N HIS A 20 7.62 -1.45 6.08
CA HIS A 20 7.83 -0.01 6.23
C HIS A 20 7.91 0.41 7.69
N GLN A 21 7.02 -0.13 8.55
CA GLN A 21 7.08 0.09 9.99
C GLN A 21 8.38 -0.39 10.63
N ARG A 22 8.97 -1.49 10.12
CA ARG A 22 10.29 -1.97 10.57
C ARG A 22 11.46 -1.15 10.02
N GLY A 23 11.21 -0.20 9.10
CA GLY A 23 12.25 0.55 8.39
C GLY A 23 12.95 -0.25 7.28
N ASP A 24 12.39 -1.39 6.88
CA ASP A 24 12.93 -2.22 5.81
C ASP A 24 12.44 -1.71 4.44
N VAL A 25 13.14 -0.71 3.92
CA VAL A 25 12.82 -0.07 2.64
C VAL A 25 12.88 -1.07 1.46
N PRO A 26 13.92 -1.93 1.33
CA PRO A 26 13.96 -2.94 0.28
C PRO A 26 12.75 -3.88 0.28
N ALA A 27 12.37 -4.41 1.45
CA ALA A 27 11.20 -5.30 1.56
C ALA A 27 9.90 -4.56 1.25
N THR A 28 9.77 -3.30 1.69
CA THR A 28 8.61 -2.45 1.37
C THR A 28 8.45 -2.31 -0.14
N LEU A 29 9.53 -1.95 -0.85
CA LEU A 29 9.49 -1.76 -2.30
C LEU A 29 9.21 -3.08 -3.03
N GLY A 30 9.83 -4.19 -2.60
CA GLY A 30 9.61 -5.51 -3.19
C GLY A 30 8.14 -5.95 -3.12
N ALA A 31 7.51 -5.78 -1.96
CA ALA A 31 6.10 -6.10 -1.77
C ALA A 31 5.18 -5.19 -2.60
N LEU A 32 5.44 -3.87 -2.64
CA LEU A 32 4.65 -2.95 -3.47
C LEU A 32 4.77 -3.27 -4.97
N MET A 33 5.97 -3.62 -5.45
CA MET A 33 6.20 -4.00 -6.85
C MET A 33 5.57 -5.34 -7.23
N SER A 34 5.24 -6.17 -6.25
CA SER A 34 4.59 -7.48 -6.46
C SER A 34 3.07 -7.37 -6.62
N ILE A 35 2.48 -6.22 -6.32
CA ILE A 35 1.05 -5.95 -6.52
C ILE A 35 0.76 -5.78 -8.01
N ASP A 36 -0.25 -6.50 -8.52
CA ASP A 36 -0.64 -6.39 -9.91
C ASP A 36 -1.25 -5.00 -10.25
N PRO A 37 -1.13 -4.51 -11.49
CA PRO A 37 -1.58 -3.17 -11.88
C PRO A 37 -3.09 -2.89 -11.70
N GLU A 38 -3.96 -3.89 -11.82
CA GLU A 38 -5.40 -3.74 -11.61
C GLU A 38 -5.72 -3.59 -10.12
N SER A 39 -5.13 -4.45 -9.28
CA SER A 39 -5.27 -4.34 -7.83
C SER A 39 -4.66 -3.05 -7.29
N TRP A 40 -3.51 -2.61 -7.82
CA TRP A 40 -2.89 -1.33 -7.47
C TRP A 40 -3.83 -0.15 -7.69
N GLN A 41 -4.40 -0.03 -8.89
CA GLN A 41 -5.36 1.03 -9.20
C GLN A 41 -6.64 0.96 -8.35
N ALA A 42 -7.08 -0.24 -7.96
CA ALA A 42 -8.21 -0.41 -7.05
C ALA A 42 -7.86 0.06 -5.63
N ILE A 43 -6.65 -0.24 -5.15
CA ILE A 43 -6.12 0.25 -3.86
C ILE A 43 -6.02 1.77 -3.86
N GLU A 44 -5.42 2.38 -4.88
CA GLU A 44 -5.27 3.84 -5.00
C GLU A 44 -6.62 4.55 -5.00
N ARG A 45 -7.60 4.06 -5.75
CA ARG A 45 -8.96 4.63 -5.76
C ARG A 45 -9.65 4.51 -4.41
N ARG A 46 -9.43 3.40 -3.70
CA ARG A 46 -10.02 3.19 -2.37
C ARG A 46 -9.39 4.11 -1.34
N LEU A 47 -8.08 4.30 -1.38
CA LEU A 47 -7.36 5.28 -0.55
C LEU A 47 -7.85 6.71 -0.85
N ALA A 48 -7.95 7.07 -2.12
CA ALA A 48 -8.45 8.39 -2.54
C ALA A 48 -9.89 8.63 -2.08
N SER A 49 -10.75 7.61 -2.10
CA SER A 49 -12.12 7.68 -1.58
C SER A 49 -12.18 7.91 -0.06
N LEU A 50 -11.12 7.54 0.66
CA LEU A 50 -10.95 7.82 2.08
C LEU A 50 -10.26 9.17 2.34
N GLY A 51 -9.93 9.93 1.29
CA GLY A 51 -9.22 11.21 1.37
C GLY A 51 -7.71 11.09 1.53
N GLY A 52 -7.15 9.89 1.37
CA GLY A 52 -5.71 9.61 1.55
C GLY A 52 -5.02 9.17 0.27
N ASN A 53 -3.70 9.03 0.37
CA ASN A 53 -2.87 8.38 -0.63
C ASN A 53 -1.85 7.48 0.05
N LEU A 54 -1.21 6.58 -0.71
CA LEU A 54 -0.26 5.64 -0.13
C LEU A 54 0.94 6.32 0.58
N PRO A 55 1.58 7.37 0.01
CA PRO A 55 2.63 8.11 0.69
C PRO A 55 2.22 8.64 2.08
N ASP A 56 1.02 9.20 2.20
CA ASP A 56 0.48 9.72 3.46
C ASP A 56 0.32 8.60 4.50
N VAL A 57 -0.20 7.44 4.08
CA VAL A 57 -0.30 6.25 4.93
C VAL A 57 1.08 5.77 5.40
N LEU A 58 2.08 5.75 4.50
CA LEU A 58 3.44 5.35 4.85
C LEU A 58 4.08 6.32 5.85
N ALA A 59 3.95 7.63 5.63
CA ALA A 59 4.42 8.66 6.55
C ALA A 59 3.76 8.55 7.93
N ALA A 60 2.43 8.38 7.97
CA ALA A 60 1.69 8.19 9.22
C ALA A 60 2.16 6.95 10.01
N LEU A 61 2.51 5.84 9.33
CA LEU A 61 3.02 4.63 9.96
C LEU A 61 4.40 4.80 10.60
N ARG A 62 5.19 5.77 10.12
CA ARG A 62 6.50 6.09 10.70
C ARG A 62 6.40 7.07 11.88
N GLY A 63 5.20 7.57 12.17
CA GLY A 63 5.01 8.69 13.10
C GLY A 63 5.50 10.02 12.53
N GLU A 64 5.74 10.08 11.21
CA GLU A 64 6.11 11.28 10.49
C GLU A 64 4.79 11.98 10.10
N THR A 65 4.20 12.74 11.03
CA THR A 65 3.15 13.71 10.65
C THR A 65 3.77 14.80 9.77
N PRO A 66 3.09 15.26 8.70
CA PRO A 66 3.57 16.35 7.87
C PRO A 66 3.76 17.66 8.65
#